data_AF-A0A099I3E0-F1
#
_entry.id   AF-A0A099I3E0-F1
#
_cell.length_a   1.000
_cell.length_b   1.000
_cell.length_c   1.000
_cell.angle_alpha   90.00
_cell.angle_beta   90.00
_cell.angle_gamma   90.00
#
_symmetry.space_group_name_H-M   'P 1'
#
loop_
_entity.id
_entity.type
_entity.pdbx_description
1 polymer ?
#
loop_
_entity_poly.entity_id
_entity_poly.type
_entity_poly.pdbx_seq_one_letter_code
_entity_poly.pdbx_strand_id
1 'polypeptide(L)'
;MKSSDFFRVQSNRIYFMQSGRDYSINVMKRTEVLIRPVLKKAGATVANAVANSMTNSIANGNEQVHIIVRIHLLRGYEDILMNEQVLIRGNLDYYEMVEHARRLQKKLKQYLV
;
A
#
# COMPACT_ATOMS: atom_id res chain seq x y z
N MET A 1 -7.68 -13.18 -0.93
CA MET A 1 -7.95 -12.22 0.18
C MET A 1 -9.35 -11.62 0.02
N LYS A 2 -10.11 -11.43 1.10
CA LYS A 2 -11.44 -10.78 1.08
C LYS A 2 -11.31 -9.31 1.47
N SER A 3 -12.23 -8.46 1.01
CA SER A 3 -12.20 -7.03 1.37
C SER A 3 -12.49 -6.78 2.86
N SER A 4 -13.26 -7.67 3.49
CA SER A 4 -13.58 -7.66 4.92
C SER A 4 -12.36 -7.79 5.83
N ASP A 5 -11.26 -8.32 5.28
CA ASP A 5 -9.99 -8.49 6.00
C ASP A 5 -9.29 -7.13 6.19
N PHE A 6 -9.65 -6.14 5.37
CA PHE A 6 -9.01 -4.82 5.33
C PHE A 6 -9.90 -3.69 5.80
N PHE A 7 -11.19 -3.74 5.47
CA PHE A 7 -12.14 -2.72 5.89
C PHE A 7 -13.56 -3.26 6.06
N ARG A 8 -14.35 -2.56 6.86
CA ARG A 8 -15.80 -2.77 7.00
C ARG A 8 -16.53 -1.47 6.71
N VAL A 9 -17.66 -1.56 6.03
CA VAL A 9 -18.52 -0.40 5.75
C VAL A 9 -19.83 -0.60 6.50
N GLN A 10 -20.24 0.41 7.26
CA GLN A 10 -21.52 0.44 7.95
C GLN A 10 -22.13 1.83 7.80
N SER A 11 -23.34 1.87 7.21
CA SER A 11 -24.06 3.10 6.90
C SER A 11 -23.19 4.07 6.09
N ASN A 12 -22.72 5.17 6.68
CA ASN A 12 -21.89 6.19 6.01
C ASN A 12 -20.45 6.24 6.54
N ARG A 13 -19.98 5.15 7.16
CA ARG A 13 -18.63 5.04 7.72
C ARG A 13 -17.89 3.84 7.17
N ILE A 14 -16.58 4.00 7.05
CA ILE A 14 -15.63 2.95 6.73
C ILE A 14 -14.64 2.79 7.89
N TYR A 15 -14.47 1.55 8.36
CA TYR A 15 -13.52 1.18 9.40
C TYR A 15 -12.38 0.39 8.77
N PHE A 16 -11.14 0.81 9.00
CA PHE A 16 -9.94 0.14 8.50
C PHE A 16 -9.37 -0.79 9.58
N MET A 17 -9.28 -2.07 9.26
CA MET A 17 -8.93 -3.12 10.23
C MET A 17 -7.50 -2.97 10.74
N GLN A 18 -6.56 -2.57 9.86
CA GLN A 18 -5.13 -2.50 10.19
C GLN A 18 -4.79 -1.36 11.16
N SER A 19 -5.38 -0.18 10.98
CA SER A 19 -5.12 0.97 11.85
C SER A 19 -6.12 1.12 12.99
N GLY A 20 -7.25 0.41 12.91
CA GLY A 20 -8.37 0.56 13.85
C GLY A 20 -9.09 1.90 13.74
N ARG A 21 -8.88 2.65 12.65
CA ARG A 21 -9.47 3.98 12.46
C ARG A 21 -10.76 3.91 11.65
N ASP A 22 -11.66 4.81 11.98
CA ASP A 22 -12.93 4.98 11.29
C ASP A 22 -13.09 6.37 10.68
N TYR A 23 -13.62 6.41 9.47
CA TYR A 23 -13.82 7.66 8.74
C TYR A 23 -15.21 7.69 8.14
N SER A 24 -15.77 8.90 7.99
CA SER A 24 -16.93 9.09 7.13
C SER A 24 -16.53 8.85 5.67
N ILE A 25 -17.38 8.17 4.92
CA ILE A 25 -17.14 7.91 3.49
C ILE A 25 -16.91 9.22 2.71
N ASN A 26 -17.64 10.28 3.08
CA ASN A 26 -17.59 11.60 2.45
C ASN A 26 -16.22 12.29 2.52
N VAL A 27 -15.34 11.88 3.45
CA VAL A 27 -13.99 12.43 3.53
C VAL A 27 -13.00 11.73 2.61
N MET A 28 -13.34 10.58 2.03
CA MET A 28 -12.46 9.89 1.08
C MET A 28 -12.48 10.60 -0.28
N LYS A 29 -11.31 10.81 -0.88
CA LYS A 29 -11.16 11.59 -2.12
C LYS A 29 -10.66 10.78 -3.30
N ARG A 30 -9.67 9.92 -3.08
CA ARG A 30 -9.12 9.04 -4.11
C ARG A 30 -8.42 7.84 -3.50
N THR A 31 -8.23 6.81 -4.30
CA THR A 31 -7.47 5.62 -3.91
C THR A 31 -6.38 5.31 -4.92
N GLU A 32 -5.25 4.83 -4.43
CA GLU A 32 -4.04 4.56 -5.21
C GLU A 32 -3.44 3.22 -4.77
N VAL A 33 -2.82 2.50 -5.70
CA VAL A 33 -1.93 1.38 -5.36
C VAL A 33 -0.51 1.88 -5.52
N LEU A 34 0.25 1.84 -4.43
CA LEU A 34 1.64 2.25 -4.35
C LEU A 34 2.51 1.01 -4.20
N ILE A 35 3.62 0.98 -4.94
CA ILE A 35 4.69 0.00 -4.76
C ILE A 35 5.87 0.78 -4.18
N ARG A 36 6.34 0.39 -3.00
CA ARG A 36 7.40 1.09 -2.27
C ARG A 36 8.57 0.15 -2.01
N PRO A 37 9.79 0.51 -2.45
CA PRO A 37 10.97 -0.29 -2.13
C PRO A 37 11.25 -0.23 -0.63
N VAL A 38 11.67 -1.37 -0.07
CA VAL A 38 12.11 -1.45 1.32
C VAL A 38 13.57 -1.03 1.38
N LEU A 39 13.80 0.19 1.86
CA LEU A 39 15.15 0.68 2.12
C LEU A 39 15.74 -0.12 3.29
N LYS A 40 16.81 -0.87 3.04
CA LYS A 40 17.62 -1.45 4.12
C LYS A 40 18.18 -0.29 4.94
N LYS A 41 17.79 -0.18 6.21
CA LYS A 41 18.39 0.79 7.16
C LYS A 41 19.86 0.42 7.37
N ALA A 42 20.76 0.96 6.54
CA ALA A 42 22.14 1.14 6.94
C ALA A 42 22.16 2.27 7.97
N GLY A 43 22.66 2.00 9.17
CA GLY A 43 22.72 2.98 10.25
C GLY A 43 23.41 4.27 9.80
N ALA A 44 22.72 5.38 10.03
CA ALA A 44 23.25 6.73 10.19
C ALA A 44 24.45 7.14 9.32
N THR A 45 24.41 6.95 8.00
CA THR A 45 25.13 7.81 7.06
C THR A 45 24.45 7.71 5.69
N VAL A 46 24.63 8.72 4.85
CA VAL A 46 24.50 8.63 3.40
C VAL A 46 23.11 8.86 2.77
N ALA A 47 22.72 10.14 2.67
CA ALA A 47 21.77 10.59 1.63
C ALA A 47 22.25 10.24 0.20
N ASN A 48 23.56 10.05 -0.01
CA ASN A 48 24.14 9.61 -1.28
C ASN A 48 24.16 8.07 -1.51
N ALA A 49 24.01 7.21 -0.49
CA ALA A 49 23.94 5.76 -0.69
C ALA A 49 22.51 5.30 -0.99
N VAL A 50 21.51 6.09 -0.61
CA VAL A 50 20.11 5.81 -0.97
C VAL A 50 19.96 5.76 -2.49
N ALA A 51 20.52 6.74 -3.21
CA ALA A 51 20.50 6.75 -4.67
C ALA A 51 21.20 5.52 -5.27
N ASN A 52 22.42 5.20 -4.84
CA ASN A 52 23.19 4.06 -5.37
C ASN A 52 22.59 2.69 -5.00
N SER A 53 21.99 2.56 -3.81
CA SER A 53 21.29 1.34 -3.38
C SER A 53 20.00 1.10 -4.17
N MET A 54 19.27 2.18 -4.52
CA MET A 54 18.15 2.12 -5.46
C MET A 54 18.62 1.69 -6.85
N THR A 55 19.71 2.25 -7.38
CA THR A 55 20.26 1.85 -8.68
C THR A 55 20.68 0.37 -8.69
N ASN A 56 21.33 -0.11 -7.63
CA ASN A 56 21.84 -1.48 -7.55
C ASN A 56 20.76 -2.54 -7.27
N SER A 57 19.66 -2.20 -6.58
CA SER A 57 18.53 -3.14 -6.38
C SER A 57 17.62 -3.22 -7.61
N ILE A 58 17.40 -2.08 -8.30
CA ILE A 58 16.61 -2.00 -9.54
C ILE A 58 17.30 -2.79 -10.66
N ALA A 59 18.64 -2.80 -10.70
CA ALA A 59 19.41 -3.53 -11.71
C ALA A 59 19.42 -5.07 -11.52
N ASN A 60 19.16 -5.57 -10.31
CA ASN A 60 19.41 -6.98 -9.95
C ASN A 60 18.16 -7.86 -9.79
N GLY A 61 16.96 -7.39 -10.18
CA GLY A 61 15.73 -8.19 -10.12
C GLY A 61 15.29 -8.64 -8.72
N ASN A 62 15.97 -8.18 -7.66
CA ASN A 62 15.77 -8.57 -6.27
C ASN A 62 15.27 -7.38 -5.42
N GLU A 63 14.58 -6.42 -6.05
CA GLU A 63 14.03 -5.26 -5.35
C GLU A 63 12.92 -5.72 -4.40
N GLN A 64 13.17 -5.62 -3.09
CA GLN A 64 12.18 -5.90 -2.06
C GLN A 64 11.18 -4.74 -1.95
N VAL A 65 9.90 -5.05 -2.00
CA VAL A 65 8.83 -4.05 -2.02
C VAL A 65 7.69 -4.36 -1.05
N HIS A 66 7.03 -3.29 -0.62
CA HIS A 66 5.69 -3.31 -0.07
C HIS A 66 4.69 -2.77 -1.07
N ILE A 67 3.54 -3.43 -1.15
CA ILE A 67 2.38 -3.01 -1.92
C ILE A 67 1.38 -2.41 -0.94
N ILE A 68 0.98 -1.18 -1.20
CA ILE A 68 0.14 -0.39 -0.30
C ILE A 68 -1.07 0.10 -1.09
N VAL A 69 -2.26 -0.05 -0.54
CA VAL A 69 -3.45 0.66 -1.01
C VAL A 69 -3.60 1.92 -0.17
N ARG A 70 -3.36 3.08 -0.78
CA ARG A 70 -3.51 4.39 -0.13
C ARG A 70 -4.88 4.96 -0.41
N ILE A 71 -5.57 5.38 0.65
CA ILE A 71 -6.83 6.12 0.60
C ILE A 71 -6.51 7.56 1.01
N HIS A 72 -6.61 8.49 0.06
CA HIS A 72 -6.47 9.91 0.36
C HIS A 72 -7.76 10.43 0.97
N LEU A 73 -7.63 11.08 2.12
CA LEU A 73 -8.73 11.69 2.86
C LEU A 73 -8.71 13.20 2.64
N LEU A 74 -9.76 13.89 3.08
CA LEU A 74 -9.81 15.36 3.07
C LEU A 74 -8.61 15.96 3.82
N ARG A 75 -8.13 15.28 4.87
CA ARG A 75 -6.92 15.62 5.61
C ARG A 75 -6.08 14.37 5.80
N GLY A 76 -4.95 14.31 5.09
CA GLY A 76 -4.00 13.19 5.18
C GLY A 76 -4.41 11.97 4.36
N TYR A 77 -3.94 10.80 4.78
CA TYR A 77 -4.19 9.54 4.10
C TYR A 77 -4.25 8.39 5.09
N GLU A 78 -4.89 7.30 4.66
CA GLU A 78 -4.88 6.02 5.30
C GLU A 78 -4.19 5.01 4.38
N ASP A 79 -3.28 4.21 4.93
CA ASP A 79 -2.54 3.20 4.17
C ASP A 79 -2.93 1.80 4.63
N ILE A 80 -3.25 0.94 3.67
CA ILE A 80 -3.42 -0.49 3.88
C ILE A 80 -2.21 -1.20 3.30
N LEU A 81 -1.41 -1.83 4.17
CA LEU A 81 -0.31 -2.69 3.76
C LEU A 81 -0.87 -4.04 3.29
N MET A 82 -0.58 -4.39 2.04
CA MET A 82 -1.12 -5.62 1.44
C MET A 82 -0.30 -6.85 1.78
N ASN A 83 0.98 -6.66 2.10
CA ASN A 83 1.92 -7.74 2.41
C ASN A 83 2.73 -7.40 3.66
N GLU A 84 2.63 -8.24 4.69
CA GLU A 84 3.45 -8.14 5.91
C GLU A 84 4.91 -8.47 5.63
N GLN A 85 5.14 -9.57 4.89
CA GLN A 85 6.47 -9.96 4.43
C GLN A 85 6.83 -9.21 3.15
N VAL A 86 8.08 -8.81 3.03
CA VAL A 86 8.59 -8.14 1.83
C VAL A 86 8.49 -9.06 0.62
N LEU A 87 8.06 -8.52 -0.52
CA LEU A 87 7.95 -9.25 -1.78
C LEU A 87 9.08 -8.86 -2.72
N ILE A 88 9.52 -9.77 -3.59
CA ILE A 88 10.50 -9.45 -4.62
C ILE A 88 9.76 -8.96 -5.86
N ARG A 89 10.03 -7.73 -6.28
CA ARG A 89 9.38 -7.12 -7.44
C ARG A 89 9.60 -7.98 -8.69
N GLY A 90 8.51 -8.30 -9.38
CA GLY A 90 8.54 -9.07 -10.62
C GLY A 90 8.43 -10.58 -10.43
N ASN A 91 8.37 -11.09 -9.20
CA ASN A 91 8.04 -12.49 -8.95
C ASN A 91 6.51 -12.73 -9.00
N LEU A 92 6.09 -14.01 -8.96
CA LEU A 92 4.67 -14.38 -9.00
C LEU A 92 3.89 -13.75 -7.84
N ASP A 93 4.38 -13.88 -6.61
CA ASP A 93 3.73 -13.35 -5.41
C ASP A 93 3.49 -11.84 -5.48
N TYR A 94 4.45 -11.09 -6.06
CA TYR A 94 4.34 -9.66 -6.32
C TYR A 94 3.17 -9.37 -7.26
N TYR A 95 3.06 -10.08 -8.39
CA TYR A 95 1.98 -9.85 -9.34
C TYR A 95 0.62 -10.20 -8.76
N GLU A 96 0.51 -11.33 -8.06
CA GLU A 96 -0.72 -11.75 -7.37
C GLU A 96 -1.15 -10.70 -6.34
N MET A 97 -0.20 -10.19 -5.55
CA MET A 97 -0.49 -9.18 -4.54
C MET A 97 -0.86 -7.83 -5.14
N VAL A 98 -0.22 -7.41 -6.25
CA VAL A 98 -0.64 -6.22 -7.00
C VAL A 98 -2.07 -6.39 -7.51
N GLU A 99 -2.43 -7.56 -8.02
CA GLU A 99 -3.78 -7.82 -8.48
C GLU A 99 -4.80 -7.74 -7.33
N HIS A 100 -4.48 -8.34 -6.18
CA HIS A 100 -5.30 -8.23 -4.97
C HIS A 100 -5.46 -6.78 -4.51
N ALA A 101 -4.38 -6.00 -4.52
CA ALA A 101 -4.41 -4.56 -4.21
C ALA A 101 -5.32 -3.79 -5.18
N ARG A 102 -5.25 -4.08 -6.49
CA ARG A 102 -6.11 -3.46 -7.51
C ARG A 102 -7.58 -3.84 -7.35
N ARG A 103 -7.88 -5.10 -7.02
CA ARG A 103 -9.25 -5.54 -6.71
C ARG A 103 -9.79 -4.83 -5.46
N LEU A 104 -8.96 -4.67 -4.42
CA LEU A 104 -9.32 -3.91 -3.22
C LEU A 104 -9.56 -2.43 -3.53
N GLN A 105 -8.66 -1.80 -4.31
CA GLN A 105 -8.81 -0.43 -4.78
C GLN A 105 -10.12 -0.24 -5.55
N LYS A 106 -10.48 -1.16 -6.45
CA LYS A 106 -11.73 -1.12 -7.22
C LYS A 106 -12.95 -1.18 -6.30
N LYS A 107 -12.94 -2.00 -5.26
CA LYS A 107 -14.00 -2.05 -4.25
C LYS A 107 -14.10 -0.73 -3.47
N LEU A 108 -12.97 -0.19 -3.01
CA LEU A 108 -12.97 1.11 -2.31
C LEU A 108 -13.51 2.25 -3.18
N LYS A 109 -13.21 2.24 -4.48
CA LYS A 109 -13.74 3.23 -5.44
C LYS A 109 -15.27 3.22 -5.54
N GLN A 110 -15.95 2.11 -5.24
CA GLN A 110 -17.42 2.05 -5.24
C GLN A 110 -18.04 2.92 -4.15
N TYR A 111 -17.27 3.29 -3.13
CA TYR A 111 -17.70 4.16 -2.04
C TYR A 111 -17.23 5.61 -2.21
N LEU A 112 -16.42 5.90 -3.23
CA LEU A 112 -16.09 7.27 -3.60
C LEU A 112 -17.23 7.79 -4.48
N VAL A 113 -18.06 8.67 -3.93
CA VAL A 113 -19.11 9.40 -4.67
C VAL A 113 -18.53 10.66 -5.29
#